data_AF-A0A2R5G2Q0-F1
#
_entry.id   AF-A0A2R5G2Q0-F1
#
_cell.length_a   1.000
_cell.length_b   1.000
_cell.length_c   1.000
_cell.angle_alpha   90.00
_cell.angle_beta   90.00
_cell.angle_gamma   90.00
#
_symmetry.space_group_name_H-M   'P 1'
#
loop_
_entity.id
_entity.type
_entity.pdbx_description
1 polymer ?
#
loop_
_entity_poly.entity_id
_entity_poly.type
_entity_poly.pdbx_seq_one_letter_code
_entity_poly.pdbx_strand_id
1 'polypeptide(L)'
;MQSALDQFRISIQRVRDLIALHTSVKTQATAALDLSDILRAALVLTVSALDYYIHEVVTLGMLEIHRGQRAEPTSSANTAQSAFSRFQVSLGSAREDRRIAIDIASWIESDIQQVYGANFLQQSHTISGLIPAISNSILNRLNNTSWLEDEIRERLSYQSFQQPDKIADAIRQISDKKLWDEVATKMSQPSKNIKQQLALIVDRRNKIAHEADIDPTLNIGNRWYIDESMVGDTVDFIEQVVESIHQIL
;
A
#
# COMPACT_ATOMS: atom_id res chain seq x y z
N MET A 1 -0.84 -9.80 2.68
CA MET A 1 -0.45 -8.89 1.58
C MET A 1 -1.12 -9.13 0.20
N GLN A 2 -1.60 -10.33 -0.15
CA GLN A 2 -2.17 -10.61 -1.49
C GLN A 2 -3.30 -9.65 -1.91
N SER A 3 -4.16 -9.23 -0.97
CA SER A 3 -5.23 -8.26 -1.20
C SER A 3 -4.74 -6.94 -1.79
N ALA A 4 -3.54 -6.47 -1.41
CA ALA A 4 -2.95 -5.24 -1.96
C ALA A 4 -2.60 -5.41 -3.44
N LEU A 5 -2.04 -6.56 -3.82
CA LEU A 5 -1.73 -6.86 -5.22
C LEU A 5 -3.01 -7.02 -6.05
N ASP A 6 -4.03 -7.69 -5.51
CA ASP A 6 -5.31 -7.85 -6.20
C ASP A 6 -5.96 -6.48 -6.46
N GLN A 7 -5.94 -5.58 -5.47
CA GLN A 7 -6.44 -4.20 -5.62
C GLN A 7 -5.61 -3.38 -6.62
N PHE A 8 -4.29 -3.57 -6.66
CA PHE A 8 -3.41 -2.97 -7.66
C PHE A 8 -3.78 -3.44 -9.08
N ARG A 9 -3.93 -4.75 -9.30
CA ARG A 9 -4.31 -5.34 -10.59
C ARG A 9 -5.67 -4.83 -11.08
N ILE A 10 -6.65 -4.72 -10.19
CA ILE A 10 -7.95 -4.10 -10.51
C ILE A 10 -7.76 -2.64 -10.95
N SER A 11 -6.92 -1.88 -10.26
CA SER A 11 -6.65 -0.48 -10.61
C SER A 11 -5.95 -0.35 -11.97
N ILE A 12 -4.96 -1.21 -12.25
CA ILE A 12 -4.27 -1.25 -13.54
C ILE A 12 -5.20 -1.67 -14.68
N GLN A 13 -6.11 -2.62 -14.44
CA GLN A 13 -7.10 -2.98 -15.45
C GLN A 13 -7.98 -1.79 -15.81
N ARG A 14 -8.43 -0.99 -14.83
CA ARG A 14 -9.18 0.24 -15.09
C ARG A 14 -8.39 1.26 -15.91
N VAL A 15 -7.07 1.35 -15.69
CA VAL A 15 -6.18 2.18 -16.52
C VAL A 15 -6.13 1.68 -17.96
N ARG A 16 -5.99 0.37 -18.16
CA ARG A 16 -6.00 -0.25 -19.50
C ARG A 16 -7.32 -0.01 -20.22
N ASP A 17 -8.44 -0.11 -19.51
CA ASP A 17 -9.76 0.19 -20.06
C ASP A 17 -9.86 1.67 -20.50
N LEU A 18 -9.24 2.59 -19.75
CA LEU A 18 -9.18 4.01 -20.10
C LEU A 18 -8.34 4.28 -21.36
N ILE A 19 -7.23 3.57 -21.54
CA ILE A 19 -6.41 3.62 -22.77
C ILE A 19 -7.16 3.02 -23.97
N ALA A 20 -7.90 1.92 -23.76
CA ALA A 20 -8.74 1.33 -24.78
C ALA A 20 -9.88 2.27 -25.21
N LEU A 21 -10.50 2.96 -24.25
CA LEU A 21 -11.50 4.00 -24.50
C LEU A 21 -10.91 5.14 -25.34
N HIS A 22 -9.73 5.65 -24.98
CA HIS A 22 -9.02 6.65 -25.76
C HIS A 22 -8.85 6.21 -27.22
N THR A 23 -8.36 5.00 -27.43
CA THR A 23 -8.11 4.44 -28.76
C THR A 23 -9.40 4.33 -29.57
N SER A 24 -10.47 3.81 -28.96
CA SER A 24 -11.79 3.67 -29.60
C SER A 24 -12.36 5.03 -30.01
N VAL A 25 -12.30 6.03 -29.14
CA VAL A 25 -12.80 7.39 -29.46
C VAL A 25 -11.93 8.07 -30.50
N LYS A 26 -10.60 7.94 -30.42
CA LYS A 26 -9.66 8.55 -31.38
C LYS A 26 -9.90 8.08 -32.82
N THR A 27 -10.27 6.82 -33.02
CA THR A 27 -10.60 6.29 -34.36
C THR A 27 -11.90 6.85 -34.95
N GLN A 28 -12.80 7.37 -34.12
CA GLN A 28 -14.11 7.90 -34.52
C GLN A 28 -14.16 9.44 -34.51
N ALA A 29 -13.23 10.07 -33.79
CA ALA A 29 -13.15 11.51 -33.61
C ALA A 29 -12.35 12.20 -34.74
N THR A 30 -12.59 13.49 -34.90
CA THR A 30 -11.74 14.35 -35.73
C THR A 30 -10.59 14.93 -34.91
N ALA A 31 -9.56 15.45 -35.58
CA ALA A 31 -8.42 16.11 -34.93
C ALA A 31 -8.81 17.37 -34.11
N ALA A 32 -10.06 17.84 -34.21
CA ALA A 32 -10.55 18.95 -33.40
C ALA A 32 -10.80 18.57 -31.93
N LEU A 33 -10.95 17.28 -31.63
CA LEU A 33 -11.12 16.79 -30.26
C LEU A 33 -9.78 16.31 -29.70
N ASP A 34 -9.24 17.04 -28.72
CA ASP A 34 -8.03 16.63 -28.01
C ASP A 34 -8.38 15.56 -26.95
N LEU A 35 -7.95 14.32 -27.20
CA LEU A 35 -8.17 13.19 -26.30
C LEU A 35 -6.98 12.91 -25.37
N SER A 36 -5.91 13.70 -25.48
CA SER A 36 -4.67 13.44 -24.73
C SER A 36 -4.84 13.56 -23.21
N ASP A 37 -5.90 14.22 -22.72
CA ASP A 37 -6.26 14.21 -21.30
C ASP A 37 -6.68 12.84 -20.76
N ILE A 38 -7.23 11.97 -21.61
CA ILE A 38 -7.53 10.58 -21.22
C ILE A 38 -6.23 9.83 -20.92
N LEU A 39 -5.20 10.04 -21.75
CA LEU A 39 -3.87 9.47 -21.55
C LEU A 39 -3.16 10.05 -20.32
N ARG A 40 -3.29 11.36 -20.08
CA ARG A 40 -2.76 12.00 -18.86
C ARG A 40 -3.39 11.43 -17.60
N ALA A 41 -4.71 11.26 -17.60
CA ALA A 41 -5.43 10.63 -16.50
C ALA A 41 -4.96 9.18 -16.28
N ALA A 42 -4.80 8.40 -17.35
CA ALA A 42 -4.28 7.03 -17.28
C ALA A 42 -2.88 6.98 -16.63
N LEU A 43 -1.96 7.87 -17.00
CA LEU A 43 -0.63 7.95 -16.39
C LEU A 43 -0.71 8.29 -14.89
N VAL A 44 -1.49 9.31 -14.52
CA VAL A 44 -1.66 9.71 -13.11
C VAL A 44 -2.26 8.58 -12.28
N LEU A 45 -3.26 7.87 -12.82
CA LEU A 45 -3.90 6.74 -12.14
C LEU A 45 -2.96 5.53 -11.98
N THR A 46 -2.07 5.30 -12.94
CA THR A 46 -1.03 4.25 -12.86
C THR A 46 -0.10 4.49 -11.67
N VAL A 47 0.42 5.71 -11.55
CA VAL A 47 1.32 6.08 -10.43
C VAL A 47 0.57 6.09 -9.10
N SER A 48 -0.71 6.48 -9.10
CA SER A 48 -1.56 6.41 -7.90
C SER A 48 -1.81 4.97 -7.45
N ALA A 49 -1.95 4.02 -8.38
CA ALA A 49 -2.07 2.60 -8.05
C ALA A 49 -0.80 2.05 -7.40
N LEU A 50 0.38 2.43 -7.89
CA LEU A 50 1.67 2.09 -7.26
C LEU A 50 1.76 2.65 -5.84
N ASP A 51 1.47 3.94 -5.64
CA ASP A 51 1.54 4.60 -4.33
C ASP A 51 0.65 3.88 -3.30
N TYR A 52 -0.61 3.62 -3.69
CA TYR A 52 -1.57 2.88 -2.87
C TYR A 52 -1.08 1.46 -2.54
N TYR A 53 -0.56 0.73 -3.53
CA TYR A 53 -0.03 -0.61 -3.31
C TYR A 53 1.06 -0.62 -2.23
N ILE A 54 2.00 0.34 -2.27
CA ILE A 54 3.08 0.43 -1.29
C ILE A 54 2.55 0.76 0.12
N HIS A 55 1.58 1.68 0.23
CA HIS A 55 0.90 1.95 1.51
C HIS A 55 0.28 0.69 2.10
N GLU A 56 -0.46 -0.08 1.30
CA GLU A 56 -1.14 -1.27 1.77
C GLU A 56 -0.17 -2.38 2.18
N VAL A 57 0.85 -2.70 1.37
CA VAL A 57 1.78 -3.79 1.72
C VAL A 57 2.61 -3.44 2.95
N VAL A 58 3.01 -2.18 3.12
CA VAL A 58 3.73 -1.73 4.32
C VAL A 58 2.82 -1.81 5.54
N THR A 59 1.59 -1.33 5.43
CA THR A 59 0.62 -1.40 6.54
C THR A 59 0.36 -2.85 6.94
N LEU A 60 -0.03 -3.70 5.98
CA LEU A 60 -0.26 -5.13 6.23
C LEU A 60 0.98 -5.81 6.79
N GLY A 61 2.16 -5.49 6.27
CA GLY A 61 3.40 -6.08 6.72
C GLY A 61 3.81 -5.68 8.13
N MET A 62 3.56 -4.43 8.52
CA MET A 62 3.78 -3.98 9.89
C MET A 62 2.82 -4.65 10.88
N LEU A 63 1.56 -4.86 10.48
CA LEU A 63 0.58 -5.60 11.27
C LEU A 63 0.96 -7.09 11.40
N GLU A 64 1.45 -7.71 10.34
CA GLU A 64 1.97 -9.08 10.35
C GLU A 64 3.18 -9.22 11.31
N ILE A 65 4.09 -8.24 11.35
CA ILE A 65 5.20 -8.20 12.33
C ILE A 65 4.67 -8.06 13.75
N HIS A 66 3.75 -7.11 13.99
CA HIS A 66 3.18 -6.89 15.32
C HIS A 66 2.49 -8.14 15.88
N ARG A 67 1.81 -8.91 15.02
CA ARG A 67 1.14 -10.17 15.39
C ARG A 67 2.10 -11.37 15.50
N GLY A 68 3.39 -11.20 15.24
CA GLY A 68 4.38 -12.29 15.23
C GLY A 68 4.24 -13.27 14.06
N GLN A 69 3.52 -12.88 12.99
CA GLN A 69 3.32 -13.69 11.78
C GLN A 69 4.44 -13.46 10.76
N ARG A 70 5.14 -12.33 10.84
CA ARG A 70 6.36 -12.00 10.09
C ARG A 70 7.48 -11.66 11.08
N ALA A 71 8.71 -12.05 10.76
CA ALA A 71 9.88 -11.63 11.51
C ALA A 71 10.18 -10.13 11.30
N GLU A 72 10.50 -9.42 12.39
CA GLU A 72 10.97 -8.04 12.30
C GLU A 72 12.29 -7.96 11.50
N PRO A 73 12.45 -6.98 10.59
CA PRO A 73 13.71 -6.76 9.88
C PRO A 73 14.87 -6.49 10.84
N THR A 74 16.07 -6.98 10.50
CA THR A 74 17.26 -6.71 11.30
C THR A 74 17.64 -5.23 11.29
N SER A 75 18.24 -4.75 12.37
CA SER A 75 18.84 -3.42 12.40
C SER A 75 20.03 -3.34 11.43
N SER A 76 20.28 -2.14 10.88
CA SER A 76 21.46 -1.93 10.04
C SER A 76 22.72 -1.90 10.91
N ALA A 77 23.89 -2.14 10.32
CA ALA A 77 25.17 -2.08 11.05
C ALA A 77 25.40 -0.74 11.78
N ASN A 78 24.73 0.33 11.36
CA ASN A 78 24.86 1.68 11.92
C ASN A 78 23.70 2.09 12.83
N THR A 79 22.70 1.21 13.08
CA THR A 79 21.55 1.53 13.91
C THR A 79 21.30 0.43 14.95
N ALA A 80 21.03 0.84 16.20
CA ALA A 80 20.72 -0.12 17.27
C ALA A 80 19.34 -0.78 17.11
N GLN A 81 18.45 -0.16 16.33
CA GLN A 81 17.07 -0.60 16.12
C GLN A 81 16.78 -0.73 14.62
N SER A 82 15.83 -1.60 14.29
CA SER A 82 15.29 -1.76 12.93
C SER A 82 14.52 -0.49 12.50
N ALA A 83 14.08 -0.44 11.24
CA ALA A 83 13.16 0.63 10.83
C ALA A 83 11.81 0.46 11.54
N PHE A 84 11.27 -0.76 11.59
CA PHE A 84 10.01 -1.09 12.27
C PHE A 84 9.99 -0.61 13.72
N SER A 85 11.03 -0.94 14.50
CA SER A 85 11.13 -0.58 15.92
C SER A 85 11.20 0.94 16.15
N ARG A 86 11.66 1.71 15.16
CA ARG A 86 11.72 3.18 15.23
C ARG A 86 10.42 3.85 14.74
N PHE A 87 9.45 3.09 14.24
CA PHE A 87 8.18 3.65 13.82
C PHE A 87 7.45 4.27 15.01
N GLN A 88 7.06 5.54 14.86
CA GLN A 88 6.50 6.32 15.95
C GLN A 88 4.97 6.21 15.94
N VAL A 89 4.41 5.86 17.10
CA VAL A 89 2.96 5.77 17.34
C VAL A 89 2.54 6.71 18.47
N SER A 90 1.31 7.21 18.42
CA SER A 90 0.71 7.99 19.50
C SER A 90 0.54 7.16 20.78
N LEU A 91 1.15 7.63 21.88
CA LEU A 91 0.93 7.03 23.21
C LEU A 91 -0.50 7.23 23.71
N GLY A 92 -1.23 8.23 23.19
CA GLY A 92 -2.64 8.46 23.54
C GLY A 92 -3.52 7.32 23.04
N SER A 93 -3.41 7.00 21.74
CA SER A 93 -4.13 5.91 21.08
C SER A 93 -3.75 4.56 21.70
N ALA A 94 -2.45 4.32 21.93
CA ALA A 94 -1.97 3.10 22.57
C ALA A 94 -2.48 2.94 24.02
N ARG A 95 -2.56 4.04 24.78
CA ARG A 95 -3.14 4.02 26.14
C ARG A 95 -4.62 3.68 26.11
N GLU A 96 -5.36 4.24 25.16
CA GLU A 96 -6.79 4.01 25.04
C GLU A 96 -7.11 2.56 24.65
N ASP A 97 -6.38 2.00 23.69
CA ASP A 97 -6.50 0.57 23.35
C ASP A 97 -6.21 -0.32 24.56
N ARG A 98 -5.12 -0.04 25.30
CA ARG A 98 -4.79 -0.77 26.52
C ARG A 98 -5.90 -0.68 27.58
N ARG A 99 -6.57 0.48 27.70
CA ARG A 99 -7.67 0.68 28.64
C ARG A 99 -8.86 -0.20 28.28
N ILE A 100 -9.20 -0.26 26.99
CA ILE A 100 -10.28 -1.11 26.47
C ILE A 100 -9.94 -2.59 26.64
N ALA A 101 -8.70 -3.00 26.36
CA ALA A 101 -8.25 -4.39 26.48
C ALA A 101 -8.30 -4.91 27.94
N ILE A 102 -7.94 -4.07 28.92
CA ILE A 102 -7.90 -4.46 30.34
C ILE A 102 -9.28 -4.44 31.00
N ASP A 103 -10.23 -3.68 30.46
CA ASP A 103 -11.61 -3.63 30.97
C ASP A 103 -12.42 -4.87 30.55
N ILE A 104 -11.93 -6.06 30.90
CA ILE A 104 -12.44 -7.37 30.44
C ILE A 104 -13.95 -7.50 30.66
N ALA A 105 -14.44 -7.01 31.79
CA ALA A 105 -15.85 -7.10 32.16
C ALA A 105 -16.78 -6.35 31.18
N SER A 106 -16.31 -5.28 30.51
CA SER A 106 -17.14 -4.52 29.58
C SER A 106 -17.38 -5.21 28.25
N TRP A 107 -16.66 -6.32 27.97
CA TRP A 107 -16.72 -6.94 26.66
C TRP A 107 -16.73 -8.47 26.61
N ILE A 108 -16.24 -9.17 27.65
CA ILE A 108 -16.05 -10.62 27.59
C ILE A 108 -17.36 -11.38 27.37
N GLU A 109 -18.46 -10.91 27.96
CA GLU A 109 -19.78 -11.52 27.78
C GLU A 109 -20.27 -11.41 26.33
N SER A 110 -20.12 -10.23 25.73
CA SER A 110 -20.49 -9.99 24.33
C SER A 110 -19.65 -10.83 23.37
N ASP A 111 -18.34 -10.91 23.59
CA ASP A 111 -17.44 -11.72 22.75
C ASP A 111 -17.78 -13.21 22.87
N ILE A 112 -18.03 -13.71 24.09
CA ILE A 112 -18.47 -15.10 24.31
C ILE A 112 -19.82 -15.36 23.64
N GLN A 113 -20.78 -14.45 23.77
CA GLN A 113 -22.09 -14.59 23.13
C GLN A 113 -21.97 -14.63 21.60
N GLN A 114 -21.10 -13.82 21.02
CA GLN A 114 -20.89 -13.78 19.57
C GLN A 114 -20.25 -15.07 19.05
N VAL A 115 -19.27 -15.62 19.77
CA VAL A 115 -18.50 -16.81 19.32
C VAL A 115 -19.20 -18.13 19.67
N TYR A 116 -19.79 -18.22 20.87
CA TYR A 116 -20.36 -19.46 21.42
C TYR A 116 -21.89 -19.46 21.50
N GLY A 117 -22.53 -18.32 21.24
CA GLY A 117 -23.99 -18.17 21.26
C GLY A 117 -24.58 -17.88 22.64
N ALA A 118 -25.83 -17.38 22.66
CA ALA A 118 -26.53 -17.04 23.91
C ALA A 118 -26.78 -18.23 24.84
N ASN A 119 -26.92 -19.44 24.29
CA ASN A 119 -27.12 -20.67 25.07
C ASN A 119 -25.92 -20.99 25.96
N PHE A 120 -24.71 -20.60 25.55
CA PHE A 120 -23.50 -20.81 26.36
C PHE A 120 -23.59 -20.05 27.68
N LEU A 121 -24.10 -18.81 27.67
CA LEU A 121 -24.23 -17.98 28.87
C LEU A 121 -25.33 -18.46 29.84
N GLN A 122 -26.29 -19.25 29.36
CA GLN A 122 -27.42 -19.74 30.16
C GLN A 122 -27.15 -21.08 30.85
N GLN A 123 -26.06 -21.76 30.49
CA GLN A 123 -25.70 -23.08 31.03
C GLN A 123 -24.74 -22.95 32.22
N SER A 124 -24.80 -23.92 33.14
CA SER A 124 -23.81 -24.06 34.20
C SER A 124 -22.52 -24.67 33.63
N HIS A 125 -21.40 -23.98 33.82
CA HIS A 125 -20.08 -24.43 33.37
C HIS A 125 -19.14 -24.62 34.57
N THR A 126 -18.24 -25.58 34.46
CA THR A 126 -17.07 -25.62 35.35
C THR A 126 -16.05 -24.57 34.93
N ILE A 127 -15.15 -24.16 35.83
CA ILE A 127 -14.03 -23.26 35.48
C ILE A 127 -13.26 -23.83 34.29
N SER A 128 -12.97 -25.14 34.28
CA SER A 128 -12.29 -25.80 33.17
C SER A 128 -13.06 -25.71 31.85
N GLY A 129 -14.40 -25.74 31.89
CA GLY A 129 -15.25 -25.56 30.72
C GLY A 129 -15.26 -24.13 30.18
N LEU A 130 -15.00 -23.13 31.02
CA LEU A 130 -14.92 -21.71 30.64
C LEU A 130 -13.57 -21.31 30.05
N ILE A 131 -12.49 -22.01 30.41
CA ILE A 131 -11.11 -21.69 29.98
C ILE A 131 -11.02 -21.48 28.46
N PRO A 132 -11.52 -22.37 27.59
CA PRO A 132 -11.41 -22.18 26.14
C PRO A 132 -12.11 -20.91 25.66
N ALA A 133 -13.30 -20.61 26.20
CA ALA A 133 -14.07 -19.44 25.82
C ALA A 133 -13.37 -18.15 26.22
N ILE A 134 -12.92 -18.06 27.47
CA ILE A 134 -12.20 -16.91 28.00
C ILE A 134 -10.87 -16.72 27.26
N SER A 135 -10.11 -17.79 27.07
CA SER A 135 -8.82 -17.75 26.36
C SER A 135 -8.98 -17.26 24.93
N ASN A 136 -9.99 -17.76 24.20
CA ASN A 136 -10.24 -17.33 22.83
C ASN A 136 -10.69 -15.87 22.75
N SER A 137 -11.56 -15.42 23.66
CA SER A 137 -11.98 -14.01 23.69
C SER A 137 -10.80 -13.08 23.99
N ILE A 138 -9.93 -13.43 24.95
CA ILE A 138 -8.72 -12.66 25.25
C ILE A 138 -7.77 -12.63 24.04
N LEU A 139 -7.50 -13.78 23.41
CA LEU A 139 -6.64 -13.84 22.23
C LEU A 139 -7.20 -13.01 21.07
N ASN A 140 -8.51 -13.08 20.82
CA ASN A 140 -9.16 -12.27 19.79
C ASN A 140 -8.99 -10.77 20.05
N ARG A 141 -9.09 -10.35 21.32
CA ARG A 141 -8.91 -8.94 21.69
C ARG A 141 -7.48 -8.46 21.59
N LEU A 142 -6.52 -9.25 22.05
CA LEU A 142 -5.11 -8.90 21.91
C LEU A 142 -4.63 -8.89 20.45
N ASN A 143 -5.28 -9.67 19.58
CA ASN A 143 -5.01 -9.66 18.15
C ASN A 143 -5.79 -8.57 17.38
N ASN A 144 -6.67 -7.81 18.04
CA ASN A 144 -7.34 -6.68 17.41
C ASN A 144 -6.36 -5.52 17.28
N THR A 145 -5.82 -5.33 16.08
CA THR A 145 -4.84 -4.30 15.78
C THR A 145 -5.47 -3.06 15.13
N SER A 146 -6.78 -2.84 15.26
CA SER A 146 -7.46 -1.70 14.59
C SER A 146 -6.82 -0.37 14.95
N TRP A 147 -6.56 -0.12 16.24
CA TRP A 147 -5.94 1.12 16.68
C TRP A 147 -4.54 1.33 16.06
N LEU A 148 -3.77 0.26 15.92
CA LEU A 148 -2.41 0.31 15.38
C LEU A 148 -2.46 0.50 13.87
N GLU A 149 -3.40 -0.17 13.20
CA GLU A 149 -3.66 0.04 11.78
C GLU A 149 -4.04 1.49 11.50
N ASP A 150 -4.95 2.07 12.29
CA ASP A 150 -5.37 3.47 12.15
C ASP A 150 -4.19 4.42 12.32
N GLU A 151 -3.35 4.22 13.35
CA GLU A 151 -2.17 5.05 13.57
C GLU A 151 -1.14 4.88 12.43
N ILE A 152 -0.89 3.65 11.97
CA ILE A 152 0.02 3.42 10.84
C ILE A 152 -0.50 4.14 9.60
N ARG A 153 -1.79 4.00 9.27
CA ARG A 153 -2.41 4.63 8.11
C ARG A 153 -2.37 6.15 8.22
N GLU A 154 -2.69 6.72 9.38
CA GLU A 154 -2.60 8.16 9.61
C GLU A 154 -1.17 8.67 9.37
N ARG A 155 -0.16 8.01 9.97
CA ARG A 155 1.24 8.39 9.83
C ARG A 155 1.76 8.28 8.41
N LEU A 156 1.40 7.21 7.72
CA LEU A 156 1.82 6.99 6.34
C LEU A 156 1.08 7.93 5.38
N SER A 157 -0.16 8.34 5.66
CA SER A 157 -0.97 9.20 4.76
C SER A 157 -0.30 10.52 4.35
N TYR A 158 0.60 11.05 5.17
CA TYR A 158 1.38 12.27 4.87
C TYR A 158 2.56 12.03 3.93
N GLN A 159 2.80 10.78 3.52
CA GLN A 159 3.91 10.37 2.67
C GLN A 159 3.40 9.86 1.34
N SER A 160 4.12 10.21 0.27
CA SER A 160 3.96 9.57 -1.02
C SER A 160 5.09 8.57 -1.26
N PHE A 161 4.70 7.36 -1.66
CA PHE A 161 5.57 6.24 -1.95
C PHE A 161 5.64 5.98 -3.46
N GLN A 162 5.98 7.02 -4.21
CA GLN A 162 6.15 6.96 -5.67
C GLN A 162 7.62 6.96 -6.06
N GLN A 163 8.44 7.78 -5.40
CA GLN A 163 9.86 7.91 -5.72
C GLN A 163 10.64 6.65 -5.29
N PRO A 164 11.67 6.22 -6.04
CA PRO A 164 12.37 4.96 -5.76
C PRO A 164 12.92 4.85 -4.33
N ASP A 165 13.50 5.95 -3.81
CA ASP A 165 14.07 5.95 -2.45
C ASP A 165 12.97 5.93 -1.38
N LYS A 166 11.84 6.60 -1.62
CA LYS A 166 10.68 6.58 -0.71
C LYS A 166 10.05 5.20 -0.62
N ILE A 167 9.96 4.49 -1.74
CA ILE A 167 9.50 3.09 -1.77
C ILE A 167 10.48 2.20 -0.99
N ALA A 168 11.79 2.35 -1.21
CA ALA A 168 12.79 1.55 -0.49
C ALA A 168 12.75 1.81 1.03
N ASP A 169 12.59 3.06 1.44
CA ASP A 169 12.46 3.45 2.85
C ASP A 169 11.19 2.86 3.50
N ALA A 170 10.08 2.87 2.77
CA ALA A 170 8.81 2.29 3.23
C ALA A 170 8.91 0.77 3.38
N ILE A 171 9.44 0.07 2.36
CA ILE A 171 9.63 -1.38 2.39
C ILE A 171 10.63 -1.80 3.47
N ARG A 172 11.61 -0.95 3.82
CA ARG A 172 12.56 -1.21 4.91
C ARG A 172 11.87 -1.42 6.27
N GLN A 173 10.66 -0.89 6.44
CA GLN A 173 9.84 -1.13 7.64
C GLN A 173 9.45 -2.60 7.80
N ILE A 174 9.41 -3.36 6.70
CA ILE A 174 8.88 -4.73 6.68
C ILE A 174 9.84 -5.76 6.08
N SER A 175 10.98 -5.34 5.50
CA SER A 175 11.97 -6.22 4.90
C SER A 175 13.40 -5.70 5.06
N ASP A 176 14.35 -6.63 5.24
CA ASP A 176 15.79 -6.39 5.29
C ASP A 176 16.46 -6.43 3.92
N LYS A 177 15.75 -6.90 2.89
CA LYS A 177 16.28 -7.04 1.53
C LYS A 177 16.68 -5.70 0.93
N LYS A 178 17.69 -5.71 0.05
CA LYS A 178 18.03 -4.55 -0.78
C LYS A 178 17.06 -4.49 -1.96
N LEU A 179 15.90 -3.85 -1.73
CA LEU A 179 14.76 -3.86 -2.65
C LEU A 179 15.15 -3.75 -4.14
N TRP A 180 15.88 -2.71 -4.51
CA TRP A 180 16.20 -2.45 -5.92
C TRP A 180 17.19 -3.44 -6.53
N ASP A 181 18.01 -4.12 -5.73
CA ASP A 181 18.91 -5.18 -6.21
C ASP A 181 18.11 -6.48 -6.50
N GLU A 182 17.13 -6.78 -5.65
CA GLU A 182 16.20 -7.89 -5.84
C GLU A 182 15.29 -7.66 -7.05
N VAL A 183 14.73 -6.45 -7.18
CA VAL A 183 13.90 -6.06 -8.33
C VAL A 183 14.72 -6.10 -9.62
N ALA A 184 15.97 -5.62 -9.60
CA ALA A 184 16.89 -5.70 -10.73
C ALA A 184 17.12 -7.14 -11.20
N THR A 185 17.27 -8.07 -10.25
CA THR A 185 17.41 -9.50 -10.54
C THR A 185 16.16 -10.06 -11.21
N LYS A 186 14.96 -9.74 -10.69
CA LYS A 186 13.69 -10.21 -11.25
C LYS A 186 13.40 -9.64 -12.63
N MET A 187 13.67 -8.35 -12.85
CA MET A 187 13.40 -7.68 -14.12
C MET A 187 14.54 -7.87 -15.15
N SER A 188 15.64 -8.54 -14.77
CA SER A 188 16.84 -8.67 -15.62
C SER A 188 17.36 -7.33 -16.14
N GLN A 189 17.30 -6.29 -15.30
CA GLN A 189 17.69 -4.92 -15.63
C GLN A 189 18.52 -4.31 -14.51
N PRO A 190 19.51 -3.44 -14.82
CA PRO A 190 20.28 -2.77 -13.77
C PRO A 190 19.39 -1.92 -12.85
N SER A 191 19.59 -2.02 -11.53
CA SER A 191 18.81 -1.29 -10.53
C SER A 191 18.80 0.23 -10.81
N LYS A 192 19.92 0.79 -11.27
CA LYS A 192 20.02 2.19 -11.69
C LYS A 192 19.02 2.56 -12.78
N ASN A 193 18.85 1.71 -13.80
CA ASN A 193 17.95 1.99 -14.91
C ASN A 193 16.48 1.94 -14.46
N ILE A 194 16.13 0.95 -13.65
CA ILE A 194 14.77 0.80 -13.09
C ILE A 194 14.44 2.03 -12.23
N LYS A 195 15.34 2.42 -11.32
CA LYS A 195 15.15 3.61 -10.48
C LYS A 195 15.02 4.89 -11.33
N GLN A 196 15.86 5.04 -12.35
CA GLN A 196 15.81 6.21 -13.23
C GLN A 196 14.50 6.27 -14.03
N GLN A 197 14.05 5.15 -14.60
CA GLN A 197 12.80 5.08 -15.33
C GLN A 197 11.60 5.40 -14.43
N LEU A 198 11.56 4.81 -13.23
CA LEU A 198 10.53 5.13 -12.25
C LEU A 198 10.53 6.62 -11.86
N ALA A 199 11.70 7.19 -11.60
CA ALA A 199 11.81 8.62 -11.27
C ALA A 199 11.29 9.52 -12.41
N LEU A 200 11.58 9.18 -13.67
CA LEU A 200 11.07 9.90 -14.85
C LEU A 200 9.54 9.80 -14.97
N ILE A 201 8.96 8.63 -14.68
CA ILE A 201 7.50 8.45 -14.67
C ILE A 201 6.85 9.32 -13.59
N VAL A 202 7.42 9.35 -12.38
CA VAL A 202 6.90 10.17 -11.29
C VAL A 202 7.03 11.67 -11.60
N ASP A 203 8.15 12.08 -12.20
CA ASP A 203 8.33 13.46 -12.68
C ASP A 203 7.29 13.84 -13.75
N ARG A 204 7.04 12.96 -14.73
CA ARG A 204 5.99 13.15 -15.74
C ARG A 204 4.61 13.28 -15.09
N ARG A 205 4.29 12.47 -14.08
CA ARG A 205 3.05 12.56 -13.30
C ARG A 205 2.95 13.88 -12.55
N ASN A 206 4.04 14.36 -11.96
CA ASN A 206 4.06 15.64 -11.24
C ASN A 206 3.81 16.82 -12.18
N LYS A 207 4.39 16.79 -13.39
CA LYS A 207 4.07 17.79 -14.42
C LYS A 207 2.57 17.86 -14.70
N ILE A 208 1.90 16.72 -14.84
CA ILE A 208 0.45 16.65 -15.07
C ILE A 208 -0.33 17.17 -13.85
N ALA A 209 -0.02 16.64 -12.67
CA ALA A 209 -0.84 16.86 -11.48
C ALA A 209 -0.60 18.21 -10.79
N HIS A 210 0.61 18.76 -10.89
CA HIS A 210 1.04 19.93 -10.13
C HIS A 210 1.49 21.12 -10.99
N GLU A 211 1.90 20.89 -12.24
CA GLU A 211 2.43 21.95 -13.13
C GLU A 211 1.50 22.25 -14.32
N ALA A 212 0.22 21.83 -14.24
CA ALA A 212 -0.80 21.98 -15.29
C ALA A 212 -0.39 21.37 -16.67
N ASP A 213 0.59 20.48 -16.64
CA ASP A 213 1.24 19.88 -17.80
C ASP A 213 1.80 20.85 -18.84
N ILE A 214 2.12 22.09 -18.46
CA ILE A 214 2.62 23.10 -19.41
C ILE A 214 4.09 22.85 -19.74
N ASP A 215 4.41 22.85 -21.04
CA ASP A 215 5.79 22.84 -21.51
C ASP A 215 6.31 24.29 -21.59
N PRO A 216 7.24 24.70 -20.69
CA PRO A 216 7.74 26.07 -20.64
C PRO A 216 8.65 26.41 -21.83
N THR A 217 9.05 25.43 -22.65
CA THR A 217 9.90 25.64 -23.83
C THR A 217 9.10 25.97 -25.09
N LEU A 218 7.76 25.87 -25.02
CA LEU A 218 6.83 26.11 -26.12
C LEU A 218 6.00 27.38 -25.90
N ASN A 219 5.16 27.74 -26.87
CA ASN A 219 4.22 28.85 -26.74
C ASN A 219 3.19 28.59 -25.62
N ILE A 220 2.61 29.66 -25.07
CA ILE A 220 1.60 29.61 -24.00
C ILE A 220 0.49 28.59 -24.32
N GLY A 221 0.19 27.72 -23.36
CA GLY A 221 -0.88 26.72 -23.45
C GLY A 221 -0.47 25.40 -24.08
N ASN A 222 0.75 25.28 -24.62
CA ASN A 222 1.24 23.98 -25.09
C ASN A 222 1.63 23.08 -23.92
N ARG A 223 1.23 21.82 -24.03
CA ARG A 223 1.45 20.80 -23.00
C ARG A 223 2.55 19.85 -23.40
N TRP A 224 3.16 19.20 -22.42
CA TRP A 224 4.11 18.11 -22.68
C TRP A 224 3.47 17.03 -23.56
N TYR A 225 4.24 16.55 -24.54
CA TYR A 225 3.80 15.48 -25.45
C TYR A 225 3.43 14.21 -24.67
N ILE A 226 2.44 13.49 -25.20
CA ILE A 226 1.97 12.21 -24.67
C ILE A 226 1.32 11.42 -25.81
N ASP A 227 1.58 10.11 -25.84
CA ASP A 227 0.97 9.18 -26.79
C ASP A 227 0.61 7.85 -26.10
N GLU A 228 -0.10 6.99 -26.83
CA GLU A 228 -0.55 5.70 -26.34
C GLU A 228 0.59 4.75 -25.97
N SER A 229 1.70 4.78 -26.73
CA SER A 229 2.85 3.91 -26.49
C SER A 229 3.52 4.27 -25.17
N MET A 230 3.80 5.56 -24.96
CA MET A 230 4.43 6.08 -23.76
C MET A 230 3.63 5.72 -22.49
N VAL A 231 2.30 5.84 -22.55
CA VAL A 231 1.45 5.48 -21.42
C VAL A 231 1.34 3.97 -21.25
N GLY A 232 1.23 3.20 -22.34
CA GLY A 232 1.24 1.74 -22.30
C GLY A 232 2.53 1.19 -21.69
N ASP A 233 3.68 1.65 -22.16
CA ASP A 233 5.01 1.29 -21.64
C ASP A 233 5.16 1.67 -20.17
N THR A 234 4.58 2.80 -19.75
CA THR A 234 4.54 3.21 -18.34
C THR A 234 3.71 2.25 -17.49
N VAL A 235 2.53 1.86 -17.96
CA VAL A 235 1.65 0.90 -17.27
C VAL A 235 2.35 -0.45 -17.09
N ASP A 236 2.91 -0.99 -18.18
CA ASP A 236 3.55 -2.30 -18.17
C ASP A 236 4.82 -2.30 -17.31
N PHE A 237 5.60 -1.23 -17.32
CA PHE A 237 6.75 -1.08 -16.43
C PHE A 237 6.34 -1.03 -14.96
N ILE A 238 5.34 -0.23 -14.60
CA ILE A 238 4.87 -0.11 -13.21
C ILE A 238 4.28 -1.43 -12.71
N GLU A 239 3.53 -2.14 -13.56
CA GLU A 239 3.03 -3.48 -13.23
C GLU A 239 4.18 -4.46 -12.98
N GLN A 240 5.20 -4.51 -13.83
CA GLN A 240 6.38 -5.36 -13.61
C GLN A 240 7.13 -5.03 -12.31
N VAL A 241 7.27 -3.74 -11.98
CA VAL A 241 7.88 -3.31 -10.72
C VAL A 241 7.05 -3.81 -9.54
N VAL A 242 5.74 -3.59 -9.53
CA VAL A 242 4.86 -4.01 -8.42
C VAL A 242 4.82 -5.51 -8.26
N GLU A 243 4.68 -6.27 -9.35
CA GLU A 243 4.72 -7.74 -9.32
C GLU A 243 6.06 -8.25 -8.80
N SER A 244 7.17 -7.61 -9.20
CA SER A 244 8.49 -7.95 -8.70
C SER A 244 8.61 -7.69 -7.21
N ILE A 245 8.19 -6.52 -6.72
CA ILE A 245 8.17 -6.18 -5.29
C ILE A 245 7.33 -7.20 -4.52
N HIS A 246 6.13 -7.55 -5.02
CA HIS A 246 5.24 -8.50 -4.36
C HIS A 246 5.86 -9.89 -4.20
N GLN A 247 6.58 -10.36 -5.23
CA GLN A 247 7.25 -11.65 -5.17
C GLN A 247 8.51 -11.66 -4.28
N ILE A 248 9.02 -10.48 -3.91
CA ILE A 248 10.18 -10.33 -3.01
C ILE A 248 9.73 -10.37 -1.54
N LEU A 249 8.56 -9.82 -1.23
CA LEU A 249 7.97 -9.75 0.11
C LEU A 249 7.34 -11.08 0.54
#